data_AF-Q9L6C0-F1
#
_entry.id   AF-Q9L6C0-F1
#
_cell.length_a   1.000
_cell.length_b   1.000
_cell.length_c   1.000
_cell.angle_alpha   90.00
_cell.angle_beta   90.00
_cell.angle_gamma   90.00
#
_symmetry.space_group_name_H-M   'P 1'
#
loop_
_entity.id
_entity.type
_entity.pdbx_description
1 polymer ?
#
loop_
_entity_poly.entity_id
_entity_poly.type
_entity_poly.pdbx_seq_one_letter_code
_entity_poly.pdbx_strand_id
1 'polypeptide(L)'
;MALQVDRTPLDPIAVCAWPGGNSAAAAALRPLIEEDAPGTGLEPDRLAEHLIALARRYGTEPFTPLESARRGLGLDRATFARVLAVFHRTPALRTAVERRPAGMYWTNTILPLERRGVLDAAVRGEPAFPYSVGLYPGPSCMFRCHFCVRVTGARYQQSALTDGNAMFASLIDRMPTDNPHALYLSGGLEPLTNPGTGDLVRRAAARGFKLSLYTNSFALTRQTLDRQPGLWDLYALRTSLYGLSEDDYVATTTKKGAFQRVKDNLTRFQALRREREAPVRLGLNYIILPGRAGRLTGLADYFADLNDAAPDRPVDFLTLREDYSGRPDGKLAPEERVELEHGLAAFEERIRTRAPSLHVDYGYALQSLRLGVDAELPRIRPETMRPTAHPQVAVQVDLLGDVYLYREAGFPGLQGAERYVAGRLTTGTELEEVVRRFVTEGRQVAPRPGEEYFLDGFDQTVTARLNQMETDIADGWAEHRGFLR
;
A
#
# COMPACT_ATOMS: atom_id res chain seq x y z
N MET A 1 -17.36 0.76 -10.35
CA MET A 1 -18.53 -0.01 -9.87
C MET A 1 -18.92 0.61 -8.54
N ALA A 2 -19.97 1.44 -8.51
CA ALA A 2 -20.46 2.03 -7.28
C ALA A 2 -20.79 0.90 -6.29
N LEU A 3 -20.34 1.01 -5.04
CA LEU A 3 -20.83 0.15 -3.96
C LEU A 3 -22.32 0.48 -3.78
N GLN A 4 -23.19 -0.18 -4.55
CA GLN A 4 -24.46 -0.60 -4.01
C GLN A 4 -24.11 -1.33 -2.71
N VAL A 5 -24.46 -0.73 -1.58
CA VAL A 5 -24.58 -1.48 -0.34
C VAL A 5 -25.63 -2.54 -0.65
N ASP A 6 -25.14 -3.73 -0.97
CA ASP A 6 -25.94 -4.89 -1.24
C ASP A 6 -26.90 -5.06 -0.06
N ARG A 7 -28.20 -4.88 -0.33
CA ARG A 7 -29.28 -5.04 0.66
C ARG A 7 -29.61 -6.53 0.87
N THR A 8 -28.78 -7.44 0.37
CA THR A 8 -28.83 -8.85 0.77
C THR A 8 -28.58 -8.93 2.29
N PRO A 9 -29.38 -9.71 3.05
CA PRO A 9 -29.09 -9.97 4.45
C PRO A 9 -27.65 -10.47 4.56
N LEU A 10 -26.80 -9.71 5.25
CA LEU A 10 -25.41 -10.10 5.42
C LEU A 10 -25.38 -11.40 6.22
N ASP A 11 -24.67 -12.41 5.71
CA ASP A 11 -24.41 -13.65 6.43
C ASP A 11 -23.92 -13.31 7.86
N PRO A 12 -24.67 -13.72 8.92
CA PRO A 12 -24.34 -13.41 10.30
C PRO A 12 -22.91 -13.84 10.68
N ILE A 13 -22.39 -14.92 10.10
CA ILE A 13 -21.03 -15.39 10.34
C ILE A 13 -20.01 -14.46 9.69
N ALA A 14 -20.25 -14.04 8.44
CA ALA A 14 -19.41 -13.09 7.71
C ALA A 14 -19.34 -11.68 8.36
N VAL A 15 -20.25 -11.37 9.28
CA VAL A 15 -20.23 -10.13 10.07
C VAL A 15 -20.06 -10.37 11.57
N CYS A 16 -19.75 -11.60 12.01
CA CYS A 16 -19.61 -11.96 13.43
C CYS A 16 -18.56 -11.12 14.16
N ALA A 17 -17.59 -10.66 13.39
CA ALA A 17 -16.54 -9.83 13.88
C ALA A 17 -17.01 -8.39 14.15
N TRP A 18 -18.10 -7.90 13.54
CA TRP A 18 -18.61 -6.53 13.71
C TRP A 18 -19.13 -6.27 15.14
N PRO A 19 -19.14 -4.99 15.61
CA PRO A 19 -19.77 -4.63 16.87
C PRO A 19 -21.23 -5.11 16.93
N GLY A 20 -21.62 -5.83 17.99
CA GLY A 20 -22.97 -6.36 18.16
C GLY A 20 -23.30 -7.67 17.40
N GLY A 21 -22.42 -8.17 16.53
CA GLY A 21 -22.69 -9.35 15.66
C GLY A 21 -22.63 -10.73 16.33
N ASN A 22 -22.50 -10.83 17.65
CA ASN A 22 -22.10 -12.08 18.33
C ASN A 22 -23.18 -13.16 18.43
N SER A 23 -24.37 -12.81 18.92
CA SER A 23 -25.39 -13.80 19.28
C SER A 23 -25.98 -14.48 18.04
N ALA A 24 -26.26 -13.70 16.99
CA ALA A 24 -26.73 -14.22 15.72
C ALA A 24 -25.67 -15.09 15.00
N ALA A 25 -24.39 -14.71 15.10
CA ALA A 25 -23.31 -15.47 14.49
C ALA A 25 -23.06 -16.81 15.18
N ALA A 26 -23.10 -16.87 16.51
CA ALA A 26 -22.92 -18.13 17.24
C ALA A 26 -24.03 -19.13 16.90
N ALA A 27 -25.29 -18.66 16.84
CA ALA A 27 -26.42 -19.49 16.42
C ALA A 27 -26.29 -19.98 14.97
N ALA A 28 -25.81 -19.12 14.06
CA ALA A 28 -25.61 -19.49 12.65
C ALA A 28 -24.41 -20.43 12.45
N LEU A 29 -23.36 -20.30 13.27
CA LEU A 29 -22.14 -21.09 13.16
C LEU A 29 -22.31 -22.49 13.75
N ARG A 30 -23.07 -22.63 14.84
CA ARG A 30 -23.32 -23.89 15.55
C ARG A 30 -23.61 -25.09 14.62
N PRO A 31 -24.61 -25.05 13.72
CA PRO A 31 -24.91 -26.21 12.86
C PRO A 31 -23.79 -26.55 11.87
N LEU A 32 -22.86 -25.62 11.58
CA LEU A 32 -21.74 -25.85 10.67
C LEU A 32 -20.55 -26.53 11.34
N ILE A 33 -20.47 -26.50 12.68
CA ILE A 33 -19.31 -26.95 13.47
C ILE A 33 -19.67 -28.03 14.49
N GLU A 34 -20.95 -28.44 14.56
CA GLU A 34 -21.44 -29.40 15.55
C GLU A 34 -20.72 -30.75 15.45
N GLU A 35 -20.42 -31.19 14.22
CA GLU A 35 -19.66 -32.42 13.97
C GLU A 35 -18.18 -32.30 14.32
N ASP A 36 -17.62 -31.07 14.29
CA ASP A 36 -16.22 -30.81 14.64
C ASP A 36 -16.00 -30.70 16.16
N ALA A 37 -17.04 -30.29 16.91
CA ALA A 37 -16.96 -29.99 18.34
C ALA A 37 -16.38 -31.15 19.19
N PRO A 38 -16.83 -32.41 19.04
CA PRO A 38 -16.25 -33.55 19.77
C PRO A 38 -14.75 -33.71 19.51
N GLY A 39 -14.31 -33.48 18.27
CA GLY A 39 -12.90 -33.54 17.88
C GLY A 39 -12.06 -32.51 18.62
N THR A 40 -12.60 -31.33 18.91
CA THR A 40 -11.89 -30.28 19.66
C THR A 40 -11.83 -30.55 21.16
N GLY A 41 -12.77 -31.32 21.72
CA GLY A 41 -12.97 -31.47 23.17
C GLY A 41 -13.77 -30.31 23.80
N LEU A 42 -14.50 -29.55 22.98
CA LEU A 42 -15.32 -28.41 23.38
C LEU A 42 -16.78 -28.66 23.01
N GLU A 43 -17.69 -28.09 23.78
CA GLU A 43 -19.10 -28.01 23.39
C GLU A 43 -19.29 -27.09 22.17
N PRO A 44 -20.27 -27.35 21.27
CA PRO A 44 -20.47 -26.56 20.05
C PRO A 44 -20.57 -25.04 20.28
N ASP A 45 -21.29 -24.62 21.33
CA ASP A 45 -21.45 -23.20 21.67
C ASP A 45 -20.10 -22.57 22.08
N ARG A 46 -19.26 -23.30 22.83
CA ARG A 46 -17.91 -22.85 23.20
C ARG A 46 -16.97 -22.80 22.01
N LEU A 47 -17.02 -23.79 21.13
CA LEU A 47 -16.26 -23.77 19.88
C LEU A 47 -16.64 -22.55 19.03
N ALA A 48 -17.93 -22.24 18.90
CA ALA A 48 -18.42 -21.07 18.19
C ALA A 48 -17.86 -19.76 18.78
N GLU A 49 -17.89 -19.62 20.10
CA GLU A 49 -17.30 -18.47 20.81
C GLU A 49 -15.81 -18.27 20.49
N HIS A 50 -15.02 -19.34 20.51
CA HIS A 50 -13.59 -19.27 20.21
C HIS A 50 -13.31 -18.93 18.74
N LEU A 51 -14.07 -19.48 17.80
CA LEU A 51 -13.94 -19.18 16.36
C LEU A 51 -14.28 -17.72 16.06
N ILE A 52 -15.36 -17.21 16.67
CA ILE A 52 -15.75 -15.79 16.55
C ILE A 52 -14.69 -14.89 17.19
N ALA A 53 -14.13 -15.28 18.35
CA ALA A 53 -13.05 -14.54 18.99
C ALA A 53 -11.78 -14.48 18.13
N LEU A 54 -11.45 -15.55 17.40
CA LEU A 54 -10.35 -15.55 16.43
C LEU A 54 -10.62 -14.63 15.23
N ALA A 55 -11.81 -14.73 14.62
CA ALA A 55 -12.20 -13.87 13.51
C ALA A 55 -12.14 -12.38 13.91
N ARG A 56 -12.57 -12.07 15.12
CA ARG A 56 -12.48 -10.72 15.70
C ARG A 56 -11.06 -10.25 15.87
N ARG A 57 -10.23 -11.08 16.51
CA ARG A 57 -8.83 -10.76 16.78
C ARG A 57 -8.09 -10.46 15.48
N TYR A 58 -8.09 -11.37 14.51
CA TYR A 58 -7.36 -11.16 13.25
C TYR A 58 -8.02 -10.14 12.29
N GLY A 59 -9.29 -9.83 12.49
CA GLY A 59 -9.97 -8.73 11.79
C GLY A 59 -9.66 -7.33 12.37
N THR A 60 -9.08 -7.26 13.57
CA THR A 60 -8.74 -5.99 14.24
C THR A 60 -7.22 -5.85 14.43
N GLU A 61 -6.55 -6.93 14.78
CA GLU A 61 -5.11 -7.09 15.00
C GLU A 61 -4.58 -8.20 14.06
N PRO A 62 -4.32 -7.90 12.77
CA PRO A 62 -4.10 -8.92 11.74
C PRO A 62 -2.79 -9.70 11.93
N PHE A 63 -1.83 -9.17 12.69
CA PHE A 63 -0.51 -9.79 12.85
C PHE A 63 -0.26 -10.27 14.28
N THR A 64 -1.30 -10.68 15.00
CA THR A 64 -1.13 -11.35 16.29
C THR A 64 -0.42 -12.71 16.12
N PRO A 65 0.62 -13.03 16.90
CA PRO A 65 1.19 -14.38 16.94
C PRO A 65 0.20 -15.43 17.44
N LEU A 66 0.22 -16.63 16.87
CA LEU A 66 -0.72 -17.72 17.17
C LEU A 66 -0.64 -18.15 18.64
N GLU A 67 0.55 -18.18 19.24
CA GLU A 67 0.72 -18.50 20.66
C GLU A 67 0.10 -17.44 21.58
N SER A 68 0.13 -16.17 21.16
CA SER A 68 -0.56 -15.09 21.87
C SER A 68 -2.08 -15.24 21.79
N ALA A 69 -2.60 -15.53 20.59
CA ALA A 69 -4.02 -15.81 20.39
C ALA A 69 -4.48 -17.01 21.23
N ARG A 70 -3.73 -18.11 21.24
CA ARG A 70 -3.98 -19.30 22.08
C ARG A 70 -4.12 -18.95 23.55
N ARG A 71 -3.11 -18.26 24.10
CA ARG A 71 -3.10 -17.85 25.52
C ARG A 71 -4.29 -16.95 25.85
N GLY A 72 -4.64 -16.04 24.94
CA GLY A 72 -5.81 -15.17 25.08
C GLY A 72 -7.15 -15.92 25.09
N LEU A 73 -7.22 -17.11 24.49
CA LEU A 73 -8.40 -17.98 24.53
C LEU A 73 -8.39 -18.99 25.69
N GLY A 74 -7.27 -19.11 26.41
CA GLY A 74 -7.13 -20.05 27.53
C GLY A 74 -7.10 -21.53 27.11
N LEU A 75 -6.77 -21.83 25.85
CA LEU A 75 -6.77 -23.19 25.31
C LEU A 75 -5.39 -23.85 25.41
N ASP A 76 -5.33 -25.16 25.63
CA ASP A 76 -4.09 -25.92 25.43
C ASP A 76 -3.70 -25.97 23.94
N ARG A 77 -2.46 -26.37 23.64
CA ARG A 77 -1.93 -26.37 22.27
C ARG A 77 -2.69 -27.34 21.35
N ALA A 78 -3.02 -28.53 21.81
CA ALA A 78 -3.69 -29.53 21.00
C ALA A 78 -5.12 -29.10 20.66
N THR A 79 -5.85 -28.57 21.65
CA THR A 79 -7.20 -28.03 21.48
C THR A 79 -7.18 -26.83 20.53
N PHE A 80 -6.24 -25.90 20.71
CA PHE A 80 -6.12 -24.74 19.82
C PHE A 80 -5.82 -25.11 18.36
N ALA A 81 -4.93 -26.09 18.13
CA ALA A 81 -4.64 -26.59 16.78
C ALA A 81 -5.91 -27.13 16.09
N ARG A 82 -6.77 -27.83 16.84
CA ARG A 82 -8.05 -28.33 16.33
C ARG A 82 -9.05 -27.21 16.06
N VAL A 83 -9.11 -26.18 16.93
CA VAL A 83 -9.90 -24.97 16.66
C VAL A 83 -9.44 -24.26 15.39
N LEU A 84 -8.12 -24.11 15.16
CA LEU A 84 -7.58 -23.54 13.92
C LEU A 84 -7.97 -24.36 12.68
N ALA A 85 -7.95 -25.69 12.79
CA ALA A 85 -8.36 -26.57 11.70
C ALA A 85 -9.84 -26.35 11.30
N VAL A 86 -10.73 -26.18 12.29
CA VAL A 86 -12.14 -25.84 12.04
C VAL A 86 -12.27 -24.45 11.42
N PHE A 87 -11.50 -23.47 11.91
CA PHE A 87 -11.47 -22.12 11.36
C PHE A 87 -11.14 -22.12 9.87
N HIS A 88 -10.05 -22.80 9.48
CA HIS A 88 -9.60 -22.85 8.08
C HIS A 88 -10.59 -23.55 7.14
N ARG A 89 -11.36 -24.53 7.64
CA ARG A 89 -12.40 -25.22 6.85
C ARG A 89 -13.71 -24.44 6.72
N THR A 90 -13.85 -23.31 7.41
CA THR A 90 -15.09 -22.52 7.44
C THR A 90 -14.94 -21.21 6.66
N PRO A 91 -15.33 -21.13 5.36
CA PRO A 91 -15.09 -19.95 4.53
C PRO A 91 -15.73 -18.65 5.03
N ALA A 92 -16.85 -18.75 5.74
CA ALA A 92 -17.53 -17.59 6.31
C ALA A 92 -16.69 -16.88 7.38
N LEU A 93 -15.86 -17.61 8.14
CA LEU A 93 -14.96 -17.02 9.14
C LEU A 93 -13.78 -16.27 8.49
N ARG A 94 -13.22 -16.78 7.40
CA ARG A 94 -12.26 -16.03 6.57
C ARG A 94 -12.88 -14.72 6.08
N THR A 95 -14.10 -14.80 5.55
CA THR A 95 -14.84 -13.62 5.06
C THR A 95 -15.04 -12.59 6.19
N ALA A 96 -15.30 -13.05 7.41
CA ALA A 96 -15.42 -12.18 8.58
C ALA A 96 -14.13 -11.41 8.90
N VAL A 97 -12.96 -12.02 8.70
CA VAL A 97 -11.66 -11.35 8.88
C VAL A 97 -11.39 -10.36 7.75
N GLU A 98 -11.63 -10.77 6.51
CA GLU A 98 -11.38 -9.95 5.31
C GLU A 98 -12.29 -8.71 5.23
N ARG A 99 -13.50 -8.76 5.80
CA ARG A 99 -14.48 -7.66 5.80
C ARG A 99 -14.35 -6.71 6.99
N ARG A 100 -13.43 -6.94 7.92
CA ARG A 100 -13.22 -6.10 9.10
C ARG A 100 -12.29 -4.91 8.80
N PRO A 101 -12.21 -3.93 9.72
CA PRO A 101 -11.27 -2.81 9.67
C PRO A 101 -9.86 -3.15 9.17
N ALA A 102 -9.24 -4.18 9.75
CA ALA A 102 -7.90 -4.62 9.36
C ALA A 102 -7.91 -5.60 8.18
N GLY A 103 -9.08 -5.95 7.64
CA GLY A 103 -9.26 -6.85 6.50
C GLY A 103 -8.52 -6.37 5.25
N MET A 104 -8.36 -5.06 5.08
CA MET A 104 -7.59 -4.50 3.96
C MET A 104 -6.11 -4.87 3.98
N TYR A 105 -5.49 -5.05 5.17
CA TYR A 105 -4.12 -5.55 5.23
C TYR A 105 -4.02 -6.92 4.56
N TRP A 106 -5.00 -7.78 4.82
CA TRP A 106 -5.10 -9.09 4.21
C TRP A 106 -5.40 -9.02 2.72
N THR A 107 -6.50 -8.37 2.33
CA THR A 107 -7.02 -8.43 0.97
C THR A 107 -6.18 -7.64 -0.03
N ASN A 108 -5.69 -6.46 0.35
CA ASN A 108 -4.95 -5.58 -0.56
C ASN A 108 -3.44 -5.89 -0.60
N THR A 109 -2.86 -6.42 0.48
CA THR A 109 -1.41 -6.57 0.60
C THR A 109 -0.98 -8.01 0.85
N ILE A 110 -1.39 -8.64 1.95
CA ILE A 110 -0.80 -9.92 2.36
C ILE A 110 -1.24 -11.10 1.48
N LEU A 111 -2.54 -11.29 1.24
CA LEU A 111 -3.04 -12.43 0.46
C LEU A 111 -2.49 -12.48 -0.98
N PRO A 112 -2.33 -11.35 -1.71
CA PRO A 112 -1.61 -11.36 -2.98
C PRO A 112 -0.17 -11.89 -2.88
N LEU A 113 0.57 -11.53 -1.83
CA LEU A 113 1.94 -11.97 -1.60
C LEU A 113 2.01 -13.45 -1.19
N GLU A 114 1.10 -13.89 -0.33
CA GLU A 114 0.95 -15.30 0.09
C GLU A 114 0.71 -16.20 -1.12
N ARG A 115 -0.21 -15.83 -2.02
CA ARG A 115 -0.51 -16.59 -3.25
C ARG A 115 0.69 -16.73 -4.18
N ARG A 116 1.65 -15.81 -4.12
CA ARG A 116 2.90 -15.87 -4.91
C ARG A 116 4.04 -16.55 -4.18
N GLY A 117 3.87 -16.94 -2.92
CA GLY A 117 4.88 -17.63 -2.13
C GLY A 117 6.09 -16.77 -1.75
N VAL A 118 6.07 -15.45 -1.98
CA VAL A 118 7.23 -14.58 -1.72
C VAL A 118 7.46 -14.35 -0.23
N LEU A 119 6.42 -14.44 0.61
CA LEU A 119 6.57 -14.39 2.06
C LEU A 119 7.23 -15.67 2.59
N ASP A 120 6.81 -16.85 2.09
CA ASP A 120 7.45 -18.13 2.40
C ASP A 120 8.93 -18.14 1.95
N ALA A 121 9.25 -17.56 0.79
CA ALA A 121 10.63 -17.44 0.31
C ALA A 121 11.46 -16.53 1.22
N ALA A 122 10.91 -15.38 1.64
CA ALA A 122 11.57 -14.46 2.56
C ALA A 122 11.86 -15.10 3.93
N VAL A 123 10.88 -15.82 4.50
CA VAL A 123 11.04 -16.53 5.79
C VAL A 123 12.05 -17.66 5.70
N ARG A 124 12.08 -18.41 4.58
CA ARG A 124 13.02 -19.53 4.39
C ARG A 124 14.42 -19.10 3.93
N GLY A 125 14.63 -17.81 3.63
CA GLY A 125 15.89 -17.34 3.05
C GLY A 125 16.13 -17.89 1.64
N GLU A 126 15.06 -18.14 0.88
CA GLU A 126 15.15 -18.63 -0.49
C GLU A 126 15.14 -17.46 -1.48
N PRO A 127 15.99 -17.47 -2.51
CA PRO A 127 15.97 -16.43 -3.53
C PRO A 127 14.69 -16.54 -4.37
N ALA A 128 14.03 -15.41 -4.57
CA ALA A 128 12.89 -15.28 -5.47
C ALA A 128 12.96 -13.93 -6.19
N PHE A 129 12.43 -13.88 -7.42
CA PHE A 129 12.30 -12.62 -8.13
C PHE A 129 11.34 -11.69 -7.36
N PRO A 130 11.67 -10.40 -7.16
CA PRO A 130 10.83 -9.49 -6.39
C PRO A 130 9.39 -9.42 -6.93
N TYR A 131 8.39 -9.56 -6.06
CA TYR A 131 6.98 -9.42 -6.45
C TYR A 131 6.66 -8.01 -7.01
N SER A 132 7.32 -6.97 -6.47
CA SER A 132 7.18 -5.58 -6.89
C SER A 132 8.53 -4.88 -7.04
N VAL A 133 8.68 -4.10 -8.10
CA VAL A 133 9.89 -3.34 -8.41
C VAL A 133 9.52 -1.88 -8.70
N GLY A 134 10.00 -0.98 -7.86
CA GLY A 134 9.85 0.47 -8.04
C GLY A 134 10.99 1.03 -8.90
N LEU A 135 10.67 1.77 -9.95
CA LEU A 135 11.64 2.46 -10.79
C LEU A 135 11.65 3.94 -10.43
N TYR A 136 12.81 4.47 -10.01
CA TYR A 136 12.99 5.85 -9.56
C TYR A 136 13.83 6.67 -10.56
N PRO A 137 13.26 7.04 -11.73
CA PRO A 137 14.03 7.59 -12.84
C PRO A 137 14.27 9.10 -12.77
N GLY A 138 13.63 9.81 -11.83
CA GLY A 138 13.68 11.28 -11.79
C GLY A 138 15.10 11.79 -11.49
N PRO A 139 15.69 12.69 -12.32
CA PRO A 139 16.97 13.32 -12.01
C PRO A 139 16.87 14.49 -11.02
N SER A 140 15.68 15.07 -10.83
CA SER A 140 15.46 16.23 -9.95
C SER A 140 13.99 16.33 -9.49
N CYS A 141 13.71 17.17 -8.49
CA CYS A 141 12.34 17.53 -8.12
C CYS A 141 12.27 19.01 -7.75
N MET A 142 11.25 19.69 -8.27
CA MET A 142 11.05 21.14 -8.16
C MET A 142 10.39 21.60 -6.87
N PHE A 143 9.77 20.69 -6.11
CA PHE A 143 9.18 20.97 -4.81
C PHE A 143 10.18 20.75 -3.70
N ARG A 144 9.88 21.22 -2.48
CA ARG A 144 10.60 20.91 -1.24
C ARG A 144 9.56 20.67 -0.15
N CYS A 145 8.90 19.52 -0.23
CA CYS A 145 7.80 19.22 0.67
C CYS A 145 8.32 19.00 2.10
N HIS A 146 7.68 19.60 3.11
CA HIS A 146 8.16 19.51 4.49
C HIS A 146 8.17 18.07 5.07
N PHE A 147 7.31 17.19 4.54
CA PHE A 147 7.23 15.78 4.94
C PHE A 147 8.07 14.85 4.06
N CYS A 148 8.68 15.36 2.99
CA CYS A 148 9.47 14.52 2.09
C CYS A 148 10.83 14.26 2.73
N VAL A 149 11.17 12.99 2.92
CA VAL A 149 12.45 12.54 3.52
C VAL A 149 13.66 12.88 2.67
N ARG A 150 13.46 13.33 1.43
CA ARG A 150 14.54 13.72 0.52
C ARG A 150 15.42 14.82 1.11
N VAL A 151 16.72 14.68 0.91
CA VAL A 151 17.70 15.76 1.15
C VAL A 151 17.43 16.96 0.25
N THR A 152 17.20 18.13 0.85
CA THR A 152 16.88 19.36 0.11
C THR A 152 18.00 19.69 -0.88
N GLY A 153 17.64 19.81 -2.16
CA GLY A 153 18.59 20.11 -3.24
C GLY A 153 19.25 18.89 -3.88
N ALA A 154 18.96 17.67 -3.39
CA ALA A 154 19.43 16.44 -4.01
C ALA A 154 18.93 16.32 -5.46
N ARG A 155 19.85 15.92 -6.33
CA ARG A 155 19.66 15.73 -7.77
C ARG A 155 20.73 14.78 -8.30
N TYR A 156 20.38 14.01 -9.32
CA TYR A 156 21.37 13.26 -10.09
C TYR A 156 22.04 14.19 -11.12
N GLN A 157 23.27 13.85 -11.49
CA GLN A 157 23.96 14.53 -12.59
C GLN A 157 23.28 14.21 -13.91
N GLN A 158 23.23 15.18 -14.82
CA GLN A 158 22.61 14.98 -16.15
C GLN A 158 23.28 13.85 -16.94
N SER A 159 24.59 13.64 -16.73
CA SER A 159 25.34 12.54 -17.34
C SER A 159 24.82 11.14 -16.95
N ALA A 160 24.11 11.00 -15.82
CA ALA A 160 23.55 9.72 -15.39
C ALA A 160 22.29 9.32 -16.18
N LEU A 161 21.64 10.24 -16.91
CA LEU A 161 20.37 9.95 -17.56
C LEU A 161 20.47 8.90 -18.67
N THR A 162 21.50 8.98 -19.53
CA THR A 162 21.65 8.07 -20.66
C THR A 162 21.82 6.63 -20.17
N ASP A 163 22.78 6.42 -19.27
CA ASP A 163 23.09 5.09 -18.75
C ASP A 163 21.98 4.58 -17.83
N GLY A 164 21.39 5.45 -17.00
CA GLY A 164 20.26 5.12 -16.14
C GLY A 164 19.02 4.70 -16.95
N ASN A 165 18.68 5.42 -18.02
CA ASN A 165 17.57 5.05 -18.89
C ASN A 165 17.84 3.75 -19.67
N ALA A 166 19.09 3.52 -20.11
CA ALA A 166 19.48 2.27 -20.73
C ALA A 166 19.38 1.09 -19.74
N MET A 167 19.81 1.28 -18.50
CA MET A 167 19.67 0.30 -17.42
C MET A 167 18.20 -0.02 -17.14
N PHE A 168 17.33 1.00 -16.99
CA PHE A 168 15.90 0.77 -16.79
C PHE A 168 15.23 0.05 -17.95
N ALA A 169 15.59 0.41 -19.19
CA ALA A 169 15.10 -0.30 -20.38
C ALA A 169 15.50 -1.78 -20.34
N SER A 170 16.76 -2.06 -20.00
CA SER A 170 17.30 -3.41 -19.87
C SER A 170 16.62 -4.22 -18.77
N LEU A 171 16.38 -3.60 -17.61
CA LEU A 171 15.59 -4.18 -16.53
C LEU A 171 14.17 -4.51 -17.01
N ILE A 172 13.47 -3.55 -17.62
CA ILE A 172 12.12 -3.74 -18.15
C ILE A 172 12.10 -4.89 -19.15
N ASP A 173 13.09 -5.05 -20.03
CA ASP A 173 13.12 -6.11 -21.03
C ASP A 173 13.26 -7.52 -20.43
N ARG A 174 13.83 -7.63 -19.23
CA ARG A 174 14.15 -8.91 -18.57
C ARG A 174 13.23 -9.30 -17.42
N MET A 175 12.32 -8.40 -17.02
CA MET A 175 11.30 -8.68 -16.01
C MET A 175 10.37 -9.86 -16.43
N PRO A 176 10.01 -10.78 -15.51
CA PRO A 176 8.93 -11.74 -15.73
C PRO A 176 7.58 -11.04 -15.98
N THR A 177 6.75 -11.57 -16.87
CA THR A 177 5.48 -10.96 -17.32
C THR A 177 4.23 -11.62 -16.73
N ASP A 178 4.39 -12.58 -15.83
CA ASP A 178 3.28 -13.28 -15.15
C ASP A 178 2.57 -12.41 -14.10
N ASN A 179 3.19 -11.30 -13.69
CA ASN A 179 2.58 -10.25 -12.90
C ASN A 179 2.59 -8.91 -13.67
N PRO A 180 1.50 -8.56 -14.38
CA PRO A 180 1.38 -7.28 -15.07
C PRO A 180 1.56 -6.04 -14.17
N HIS A 181 1.35 -6.17 -12.86
CA HIS A 181 1.44 -5.07 -11.90
C HIS A 181 2.78 -5.01 -11.15
N ALA A 182 3.78 -5.78 -11.57
CA ALA A 182 5.07 -5.86 -10.87
C ALA A 182 5.83 -4.52 -10.86
N LEU A 183 5.63 -3.65 -11.84
CA LEU A 183 6.40 -2.42 -12.02
C LEU A 183 5.58 -1.14 -11.76
N TYR A 184 6.23 -0.15 -11.16
CA TYR A 184 5.69 1.22 -11.05
C TYR A 184 6.81 2.26 -11.15
N LEU A 185 6.46 3.48 -11.57
CA LEU A 185 7.36 4.63 -11.65
C LEU A 185 7.03 5.59 -10.50
N SER A 186 8.03 5.94 -9.67
CA SER A 186 7.85 6.84 -8.52
C SER A 186 9.19 7.41 -8.05
N GLY A 187 9.22 7.92 -6.82
CA GLY A 187 10.32 7.86 -5.85
C GLY A 187 11.63 8.57 -6.19
N GLY A 188 12.42 8.79 -5.14
CA GLY A 188 13.70 9.50 -5.14
C GLY A 188 13.56 11.00 -5.46
N LEU A 189 13.03 11.31 -6.64
CA LEU A 189 12.84 12.63 -7.23
C LEU A 189 11.57 12.61 -8.11
N GLU A 190 11.35 13.61 -8.98
CA GLU A 190 10.12 13.69 -9.80
C GLU A 190 10.33 12.99 -11.15
N PRO A 191 9.61 11.88 -11.45
CA PRO A 191 9.84 11.11 -12.68
C PRO A 191 9.59 11.90 -13.96
N LEU A 192 8.65 12.86 -13.97
CA LEU A 192 8.40 13.70 -15.15
C LEU A 192 9.53 14.70 -15.45
N THR A 193 10.56 14.79 -14.60
CA THR A 193 11.79 15.54 -14.93
C THR A 193 12.77 14.73 -15.76
N ASN A 194 12.58 13.41 -15.92
CA ASN A 194 13.36 12.59 -16.84
C ASN A 194 12.73 12.63 -18.25
N PRO A 195 13.47 13.03 -19.30
CA PRO A 195 12.96 13.09 -20.66
C PRO A 195 12.69 11.72 -21.29
N GLY A 196 13.21 10.63 -20.72
CA GLY A 196 13.04 9.24 -21.19
C GLY A 196 11.88 8.50 -20.53
N THR A 197 11.13 9.11 -19.60
CA THR A 197 10.04 8.43 -18.87
C THR A 197 8.99 7.86 -19.82
N GLY A 198 8.59 8.61 -20.86
CA GLY A 198 7.64 8.13 -21.87
C GLY A 198 8.12 6.87 -22.60
N ASP A 199 9.40 6.77 -22.92
CA ASP A 199 9.96 5.60 -23.63
C ASP A 199 9.98 4.37 -22.72
N LEU A 200 10.31 4.55 -21.43
CA LEU A 200 10.22 3.48 -20.43
C LEU A 200 8.79 2.98 -20.27
N VAL A 201 7.80 3.89 -20.20
CA VAL A 201 6.38 3.52 -20.11
C VAL A 201 5.97 2.69 -21.33
N ARG A 202 6.22 3.19 -22.54
CA ARG A 202 5.85 2.50 -23.78
C ARG A 202 6.48 1.12 -23.86
N ARG A 203 7.77 1.01 -23.52
CA ARG A 203 8.49 -0.25 -23.51
C ARG A 203 7.86 -1.25 -22.55
N ALA A 204 7.52 -0.82 -21.33
CA ALA A 204 6.87 -1.70 -20.35
C ALA A 204 5.46 -2.12 -20.80
N ALA A 205 4.67 -1.19 -21.34
CA ALA A 205 3.33 -1.47 -21.86
C ALA A 205 3.37 -2.48 -23.03
N ALA A 206 4.36 -2.38 -23.92
CA ALA A 206 4.58 -3.33 -25.02
C ALA A 206 4.89 -4.76 -24.54
N ARG A 207 5.40 -4.92 -23.31
CA ARG A 207 5.59 -6.23 -22.66
C ARG A 207 4.38 -6.69 -21.83
N GLY A 208 3.29 -5.93 -21.83
CA GLY A 208 2.05 -6.25 -21.11
C GLY A 208 1.99 -5.74 -19.67
N PHE A 209 2.94 -4.92 -19.22
CA PHE A 209 2.88 -4.33 -17.87
C PHE A 209 1.86 -3.20 -17.77
N LYS A 210 1.18 -3.16 -16.63
CA LYS A 210 0.22 -2.13 -16.24
C LYS A 210 0.89 -1.08 -15.36
N LEU A 211 1.77 -0.29 -15.99
CA LEU A 211 2.63 0.66 -15.30
C LEU A 211 1.84 1.83 -14.70
N SER A 212 2.04 2.06 -13.40
CA SER A 212 1.51 3.25 -12.72
C SER A 212 2.61 4.27 -12.48
N LEU A 213 2.34 5.55 -12.77
CA LEU A 213 3.25 6.66 -12.51
C LEU A 213 2.75 7.51 -11.34
N TYR A 214 3.60 7.72 -10.34
CA TYR A 214 3.36 8.65 -9.24
C TYR A 214 4.11 9.94 -9.50
N THR A 215 3.40 11.07 -9.58
CA THR A 215 3.96 12.36 -9.97
C THR A 215 3.32 13.49 -9.18
N ASN A 216 4.00 14.63 -9.07
CA ASN A 216 3.39 15.87 -8.60
C ASN A 216 2.65 16.66 -9.69
N SER A 217 2.67 16.19 -10.94
CA SER A 217 2.00 16.80 -12.11
C SER A 217 2.38 18.25 -12.43
N PHE A 218 3.38 18.84 -11.77
CA PHE A 218 3.87 20.19 -12.10
C PHE A 218 4.50 20.25 -13.51
N ALA A 219 5.15 19.15 -13.90
CA ALA A 219 5.76 18.95 -15.21
C ALA A 219 4.84 18.25 -16.22
N LEU A 220 3.59 17.95 -15.89
CA LEU A 220 2.59 17.34 -16.81
C LEU A 220 2.02 18.38 -17.78
N THR A 221 2.90 19.05 -18.53
CA THR A 221 2.53 20.07 -19.49
C THR A 221 2.16 19.45 -20.85
N ARG A 222 1.46 20.20 -21.71
CA ARG A 222 1.23 19.77 -23.11
C ARG A 222 2.55 19.44 -23.82
N GLN A 223 3.56 20.28 -23.66
CA GLN A 223 4.88 20.05 -24.23
C GLN A 223 5.52 18.74 -23.75
N THR A 224 5.34 18.40 -22.47
CA THR A 224 5.83 17.11 -21.92
C THR A 224 5.10 15.94 -22.57
N LEU A 225 3.77 16.01 -22.67
CA LEU A 225 2.95 14.96 -23.29
C LEU A 225 3.28 14.79 -24.79
N ASP A 226 3.53 15.88 -25.51
CA ASP A 226 3.89 15.87 -26.92
C ASP A 226 5.30 15.29 -27.15
N ARG A 227 6.26 15.61 -26.27
CA ARG A 227 7.64 15.08 -26.33
C ARG A 227 7.76 13.64 -25.86
N GLN A 228 6.86 13.21 -24.97
CA GLN A 228 6.87 11.89 -24.35
C GLN A 228 5.54 11.18 -24.60
N PRO A 229 5.18 10.84 -25.86
CA PRO A 229 3.88 10.27 -26.18
C PRO A 229 3.62 8.93 -25.51
N GLY A 230 4.66 8.23 -25.02
CA GLY A 230 4.49 6.96 -24.31
C GLY A 230 3.81 7.11 -22.94
N LEU A 231 3.70 8.33 -22.41
CA LEU A 231 2.91 8.58 -21.20
C LEU A 231 1.42 8.24 -21.36
N TRP A 232 0.90 8.18 -22.59
CA TRP A 232 -0.48 7.75 -22.87
C TRP A 232 -0.68 6.23 -22.73
N ASP A 233 0.41 5.46 -22.73
CA ASP A 233 0.40 3.99 -22.56
C ASP A 233 0.39 3.58 -21.07
N LEU A 234 0.39 4.55 -20.14
CA LEU A 234 0.28 4.30 -18.71
C LEU A 234 -1.04 3.57 -18.38
N TYR A 235 -0.98 2.65 -17.43
CA TYR A 235 -2.19 2.09 -16.82
C TYR A 235 -2.86 3.10 -15.87
N ALA A 236 -2.06 3.86 -15.13
CA ALA A 236 -2.55 4.92 -14.27
C ALA A 236 -1.51 6.03 -14.07
N LEU A 237 -1.98 7.27 -14.01
CA LEU A 237 -1.24 8.42 -13.52
C LEU A 237 -1.86 8.84 -12.19
N ARG A 238 -1.07 8.78 -11.10
CA ARG A 238 -1.49 9.21 -9.76
C ARG A 238 -0.78 10.50 -9.37
N THR A 239 -1.54 11.57 -9.18
CA THR A 239 -1.00 12.87 -8.80
C THR A 239 -0.99 13.05 -7.30
N SER A 240 0.15 13.32 -6.69
CA SER A 240 0.23 13.77 -5.29
C SER A 240 -0.28 15.22 -5.19
N LEU A 241 -1.47 15.40 -4.64
CA LEU A 241 -2.11 16.70 -4.42
C LEU A 241 -1.71 17.24 -3.04
N TYR A 242 -1.03 18.39 -3.02
CA TYR A 242 -0.42 18.93 -1.80
C TYR A 242 -1.24 20.02 -1.09
N GLY A 243 -2.51 20.17 -1.46
CA GLY A 243 -3.38 21.22 -0.93
C GLY A 243 -4.57 21.51 -1.84
N LEU A 244 -5.43 22.44 -1.41
CA LEU A 244 -6.61 22.87 -2.18
C LEU A 244 -6.60 24.36 -2.50
N SER A 245 -5.49 25.03 -2.18
CA SER A 245 -5.27 26.46 -2.44
C SER A 245 -3.79 26.72 -2.71
N GLU A 246 -3.48 27.92 -3.20
CA GLU A 246 -2.08 28.36 -3.38
C GLU A 246 -1.34 28.43 -2.04
N ASP A 247 -1.98 28.94 -0.98
CA ASP A 247 -1.38 29.02 0.35
C ASP A 247 -1.04 27.63 0.90
N ASP A 248 -1.95 26.66 0.73
CA ASP A 248 -1.70 25.27 1.15
C ASP A 248 -0.54 24.64 0.39
N TYR A 249 -0.48 24.86 -0.93
CA TYR A 249 0.60 24.37 -1.76
C TYR A 249 1.94 25.01 -1.40
N VAL A 250 1.98 26.31 -1.13
CA VAL A 250 3.21 27.00 -0.71
C VAL A 250 3.65 26.53 0.66
N ALA A 251 2.72 26.42 1.62
CA ALA A 251 3.02 25.89 2.96
C ALA A 251 3.56 24.46 2.88
N THR A 252 3.03 23.65 1.97
CA THR A 252 3.44 22.25 1.83
C THR A 252 4.73 22.09 1.05
N THR A 253 4.83 22.69 -0.14
CA THR A 253 5.87 22.42 -1.16
C THR A 253 6.95 23.49 -1.24
N THR A 254 6.75 24.64 -0.60
CA THR A 254 7.51 25.90 -0.73
C THR A 254 7.49 26.55 -2.12
N LYS A 255 6.74 26.00 -3.09
CA LYS A 255 6.74 26.47 -4.48
C LYS A 255 5.53 27.37 -4.77
N LYS A 256 5.80 28.67 -4.95
CA LYS A 256 4.80 29.64 -5.41
C LYS A 256 4.35 29.37 -6.85
N GLY A 257 3.08 29.66 -7.14
CA GLY A 257 2.37 29.43 -8.39
C GLY A 257 2.14 27.95 -8.72
N ALA A 258 2.39 27.04 -7.77
CA ALA A 258 2.34 25.61 -8.05
C ALA A 258 0.91 25.07 -8.10
N PHE A 259 0.01 25.57 -7.26
CA PHE A 259 -1.36 25.06 -7.20
C PHE A 259 -2.08 25.25 -8.53
N GLN A 260 -2.12 26.50 -9.02
CA GLN A 260 -2.82 26.82 -10.25
C GLN A 260 -2.23 26.06 -11.44
N ARG A 261 -0.89 26.00 -11.53
CA ARG A 261 -0.22 25.26 -12.60
C ARG A 261 -0.55 23.76 -12.58
N VAL A 262 -0.59 23.13 -11.40
CA VAL A 262 -0.96 21.71 -11.27
C VAL A 262 -2.43 21.52 -11.65
N LYS A 263 -3.34 22.39 -11.17
CA LYS A 263 -4.75 22.34 -11.56
C LYS A 263 -4.91 22.45 -13.08
N ASP A 264 -4.29 23.44 -13.72
CA ASP A 264 -4.34 23.65 -15.17
C ASP A 264 -3.77 22.45 -15.96
N ASN A 265 -2.68 21.86 -15.47
CA ASN A 265 -2.10 20.65 -16.07
C ASN A 265 -3.06 19.47 -16.01
N LEU A 266 -3.72 19.25 -14.88
CA LEU A 266 -4.69 18.16 -14.70
C LEU A 266 -5.95 18.36 -15.54
N THR A 267 -6.51 19.57 -15.54
CA THR A 267 -7.65 19.96 -16.38
C THR A 267 -7.35 19.71 -17.86
N ARG A 268 -6.19 20.15 -18.33
CA ARG A 268 -5.76 19.92 -19.71
C ARG A 268 -5.49 18.45 -20.01
N PHE A 269 -4.87 17.72 -19.09
CA PHE A 269 -4.63 16.29 -19.26
C PHE A 269 -5.95 15.53 -19.40
N GLN A 270 -6.98 15.85 -18.60
CA GLN A 270 -8.32 15.29 -18.71
C GLN A 270 -8.96 15.56 -20.09
N ALA A 271 -8.91 16.80 -20.58
CA ALA A 271 -9.42 17.14 -21.91
C ALA A 271 -8.72 16.34 -23.02
N LEU A 272 -7.38 16.29 -23.00
CA LEU A 272 -6.59 15.53 -23.96
C LEU A 272 -6.82 14.01 -23.85
N ARG A 273 -6.97 13.51 -22.62
CA ARG A 273 -7.27 12.11 -22.33
C ARG A 273 -8.61 11.72 -22.95
N ARG A 274 -9.63 12.56 -22.83
CA ARG A 274 -10.94 12.38 -23.50
C ARG A 274 -10.78 12.40 -25.02
N GLU A 275 -10.20 13.46 -25.58
CA GLU A 275 -10.04 13.63 -27.04
C GLU A 275 -9.30 12.47 -27.72
N ARG A 276 -8.34 11.87 -27.02
CA ARG A 276 -7.55 10.75 -27.52
C ARG A 276 -8.16 9.38 -27.26
N GLU A 277 -9.23 9.31 -26.46
CA GLU A 277 -9.74 8.05 -25.92
C GLU A 277 -8.65 7.22 -25.21
N ALA A 278 -7.59 7.88 -24.71
CA ALA A 278 -6.36 7.22 -24.22
C ALA A 278 -6.63 6.40 -22.96
N PRO A 279 -6.32 5.09 -22.85
CA PRO A 279 -6.81 4.21 -21.79
C PRO A 279 -6.31 4.51 -20.37
N VAL A 280 -5.29 5.36 -20.23
CA VAL A 280 -4.72 5.76 -18.93
C VAL A 280 -5.78 6.24 -17.96
N ARG A 281 -5.73 5.75 -16.72
CA ARG A 281 -6.58 6.22 -15.62
C ARG A 281 -5.94 7.41 -14.92
N LEU A 282 -6.72 8.42 -14.57
CA LEU A 282 -6.27 9.54 -13.76
C LEU A 282 -6.73 9.32 -12.32
N GLY A 283 -5.80 9.40 -11.37
CA GLY A 283 -6.14 9.47 -9.97
C GLY A 283 -5.31 10.48 -9.20
N LEU A 284 -5.75 10.79 -8.00
CA LEU A 284 -5.08 11.72 -7.09
C LEU A 284 -4.76 11.00 -5.78
N ASN A 285 -3.67 11.40 -5.14
CA ASN A 285 -3.33 11.03 -3.78
C ASN A 285 -3.44 12.28 -2.91
N TYR A 286 -4.18 12.20 -1.81
CA TYR A 286 -4.32 13.27 -0.85
C TYR A 286 -4.02 12.76 0.55
N ILE A 287 -3.21 13.52 1.29
CA ILE A 287 -2.84 13.21 2.67
C ILE A 287 -3.58 14.19 3.58
N ILE A 288 -4.36 13.67 4.51
CA ILE A 288 -5.02 14.43 5.56
C ILE A 288 -3.97 14.71 6.64
N LEU A 289 -3.56 15.97 6.72
CA LEU A 289 -2.67 16.44 7.79
C LEU A 289 -3.46 16.70 9.08
N PRO A 290 -2.81 16.70 10.25
CA PRO A 290 -3.45 16.96 11.54
C PRO A 290 -4.22 18.29 11.57
N GLY A 291 -5.44 18.27 12.15
CA GLY A 291 -6.33 19.44 12.26
C GLY A 291 -6.87 19.96 10.92
N ARG A 292 -6.85 19.16 9.86
CA ARG A 292 -7.29 19.56 8.51
C ARG A 292 -8.43 18.70 7.94
N ALA A 293 -9.11 17.91 8.77
CA ALA A 293 -10.19 17.03 8.31
C ALA A 293 -11.35 17.82 7.70
N GLY A 294 -11.65 19.01 8.24
CA GLY A 294 -12.69 19.90 7.70
C GLY A 294 -12.47 20.35 6.24
N ARG A 295 -11.27 20.16 5.66
CA ARG A 295 -10.97 20.52 4.27
C ARG A 295 -11.41 19.47 3.26
N LEU A 296 -11.78 18.26 3.69
CA LEU A 296 -12.14 17.17 2.79
C LEU A 296 -13.32 17.50 1.89
N THR A 297 -14.29 18.30 2.35
CA THR A 297 -15.42 18.73 1.51
C THR A 297 -14.95 19.57 0.31
N GLY A 298 -13.95 20.43 0.49
CA GLY A 298 -13.31 21.17 -0.60
C GLY A 298 -12.58 20.27 -1.60
N LEU A 299 -12.10 19.11 -1.17
CA LEU A 299 -11.51 18.11 -2.08
C LEU A 299 -12.59 17.53 -3.03
N ALA A 300 -13.80 17.29 -2.53
CA ALA A 300 -14.91 16.85 -3.38
C ALA A 300 -15.29 17.90 -4.43
N ASP A 301 -15.29 19.18 -4.08
CA ASP A 301 -15.51 20.26 -5.02
C ASP A 301 -14.37 20.39 -6.04
N TYR A 302 -13.12 20.18 -5.62
CA TYR A 302 -11.96 20.12 -6.53
C TYR A 302 -12.09 19.01 -7.59
N PHE A 303 -12.60 17.83 -7.22
CA PHE A 303 -12.88 16.76 -8.20
C PHE A 303 -13.97 17.14 -9.18
N ALA A 304 -15.05 17.80 -8.72
CA ALA A 304 -16.09 18.29 -9.61
C ALA A 304 -15.53 19.28 -10.64
N ASP A 305 -14.73 20.26 -10.21
CA ASP A 305 -14.08 21.21 -11.11
C ASP A 305 -13.21 20.51 -12.19
N LEU A 306 -12.48 19.46 -11.82
CA LEU A 306 -11.68 18.69 -12.77
C LEU A 306 -12.56 17.88 -13.74
N ASN A 307 -13.71 17.39 -13.27
CA ASN A 307 -14.64 16.61 -14.08
C ASN A 307 -15.38 17.48 -15.09
N ASP A 308 -15.61 18.76 -14.83
CA ASP A 308 -16.24 19.69 -15.79
C ASP A 308 -15.45 19.78 -17.11
N ALA A 309 -14.12 19.58 -17.06
CA ALA A 309 -13.28 19.58 -18.26
C ALA A 309 -13.45 18.32 -19.12
N ALA A 310 -13.93 17.22 -18.56
CA ALA A 310 -14.21 15.95 -19.24
C ALA A 310 -15.34 15.17 -18.55
N PRO A 311 -16.61 15.61 -18.71
CA PRO A 311 -17.75 15.06 -17.93
C PRO A 311 -18.03 13.58 -18.19
N ASP A 312 -17.79 13.13 -19.42
CA ASP A 312 -17.89 11.75 -19.89
C ASP A 312 -16.66 10.90 -19.52
N ARG A 313 -15.62 11.54 -18.98
CA ARG A 313 -14.36 10.90 -18.61
C ARG A 313 -13.82 11.44 -17.28
N PRO A 314 -14.58 11.30 -16.18
CA PRO A 314 -14.21 11.86 -14.88
C PRO A 314 -12.93 11.24 -14.33
N VAL A 315 -12.38 11.86 -13.30
CA VAL A 315 -11.26 11.30 -12.53
C VAL A 315 -11.64 9.93 -11.98
N ASP A 316 -10.74 8.95 -12.12
CA ASP A 316 -11.03 7.54 -11.88
C ASP A 316 -10.95 7.18 -10.38
N PHE A 317 -9.92 7.68 -9.66
CA PHE A 317 -9.71 7.29 -8.27
C PHE A 317 -9.03 8.35 -7.39
N LEU A 318 -9.27 8.27 -6.09
CA LEU A 318 -8.58 8.99 -5.03
C LEU A 318 -7.95 7.97 -4.07
N THR A 319 -6.64 8.06 -3.82
CA THR A 319 -6.03 7.42 -2.65
C THR A 319 -5.99 8.44 -1.53
N LEU A 320 -6.84 8.24 -0.52
CA LEU A 320 -6.91 9.09 0.66
C LEU A 320 -6.10 8.46 1.78
N ARG A 321 -5.15 9.21 2.32
CA ARG A 321 -4.26 8.76 3.40
C ARG A 321 -4.27 9.77 4.52
N GLU A 322 -3.87 9.32 5.69
CA GLU A 322 -3.73 10.08 6.91
C GLU A 322 -2.25 10.21 7.27
N ASP A 323 -1.82 11.37 7.75
CA ASP A 323 -0.47 11.55 8.29
C ASP A 323 -0.52 11.93 9.76
N TYR A 324 -0.42 10.90 10.60
CA TYR A 324 -0.24 11.01 12.05
C TYR A 324 1.04 10.29 12.50
N SER A 325 1.93 10.01 11.54
CA SER A 325 3.15 9.20 11.71
C SER A 325 4.12 9.78 12.75
N GLY A 326 4.05 11.09 13.02
CA GLY A 326 4.86 11.76 14.04
C GLY A 326 4.44 11.54 15.50
N ARG A 327 3.40 10.74 15.78
CA ARG A 327 2.88 10.57 17.15
C ARG A 327 3.56 9.41 17.89
N PRO A 328 3.89 9.55 19.20
CA PRO A 328 4.58 8.49 19.95
C PRO A 328 3.84 7.16 20.04
N ASP A 329 2.51 7.18 20.12
CA ASP A 329 1.65 6.00 20.25
C ASP A 329 0.89 5.65 18.96
N GLY A 330 1.08 6.43 17.89
CA GLY A 330 0.38 6.26 16.62
C GLY A 330 -1.14 6.50 16.69
N LYS A 331 -1.67 7.00 17.82
CA LYS A 331 -3.11 7.18 18.03
C LYS A 331 -3.55 8.62 17.82
N LEU A 332 -4.80 8.76 17.42
CA LEU A 332 -5.49 10.04 17.38
C LEU A 332 -5.97 10.42 18.77
N ALA A 333 -5.86 11.72 19.10
CA ALA A 333 -6.54 12.23 20.27
C ALA A 333 -8.06 12.09 20.05
N PRO A 334 -8.86 11.82 21.10
CA PRO A 334 -10.30 11.60 20.95
C PRO A 334 -11.03 12.73 20.21
N GLU A 335 -10.65 13.99 20.45
CA GLU A 335 -11.26 15.15 19.78
C GLU A 335 -10.96 15.18 18.27
N GLU A 336 -9.70 14.97 17.89
CA GLU A 336 -9.29 14.90 16.48
C GLU A 336 -9.87 13.68 15.77
N ARG A 337 -10.06 12.58 16.49
CA ARG A 337 -10.75 11.39 15.98
C ARG A 337 -12.18 11.74 15.58
N VAL A 338 -12.93 12.41 16.45
CA VAL A 338 -14.30 12.87 16.18
C VAL A 338 -14.32 13.86 15.01
N GLU A 339 -13.37 14.80 14.95
CA GLU A 339 -13.25 15.71 13.82
C GLU A 339 -13.04 14.97 12.49
N LEU A 340 -12.17 13.95 12.49
CA LEU A 340 -11.88 13.15 11.31
C LEU A 340 -13.07 12.29 10.88
N GLU A 341 -13.77 11.65 11.83
CA GLU A 341 -15.02 10.91 11.55
C GLU A 341 -16.07 11.81 10.90
N HIS A 342 -16.32 12.99 11.47
CA HIS A 342 -17.25 13.96 10.91
C HIS A 342 -16.80 14.46 9.53
N GLY A 343 -15.52 14.76 9.36
CA GLY A 343 -14.94 15.19 8.09
C GLY A 343 -15.08 14.14 6.98
N LEU A 344 -14.82 12.86 7.30
CA LEU A 344 -14.98 11.74 6.38
C LEU A 344 -16.45 11.52 6.00
N ALA A 345 -17.36 11.56 6.97
CA ALA A 345 -18.80 11.42 6.71
C ALA A 345 -19.31 12.55 5.79
N ALA A 346 -18.91 13.80 6.08
CA ALA A 346 -19.26 14.96 5.24
C ALA A 346 -18.67 14.85 3.83
N PHE A 347 -17.43 14.38 3.71
CA PHE A 347 -16.78 14.11 2.42
C PHE A 347 -17.54 13.04 1.62
N GLU A 348 -17.91 11.92 2.24
CA GLU A 348 -18.64 10.83 1.58
C GLU A 348 -20.02 11.26 1.08
N GLU A 349 -20.73 12.10 1.83
CA GLU A 349 -21.98 12.72 1.36
C GLU A 349 -21.71 13.65 0.16
N ARG A 350 -20.66 14.46 0.24
CA ARG A 350 -20.33 15.42 -0.80
C ARG A 350 -19.90 14.76 -2.11
N ILE A 351 -19.07 13.71 -2.09
CA ILE A 351 -18.66 13.00 -3.31
C ILE A 351 -19.83 12.27 -3.97
N ARG A 352 -20.81 11.76 -3.20
CA ARG A 352 -22.00 11.11 -3.77
C ARG A 352 -22.79 12.04 -4.71
N THR A 353 -22.72 13.34 -4.46
CA THR A 353 -23.40 14.35 -5.30
C THR A 353 -22.46 14.99 -6.33
N ARG A 354 -21.21 15.26 -5.96
CA ARG A 354 -20.26 16.04 -6.78
C ARG A 354 -19.34 15.18 -7.67
N ALA A 355 -19.07 13.94 -7.30
CA ALA A 355 -18.20 13.02 -8.04
C ALA A 355 -18.62 11.53 -7.84
N PRO A 356 -19.85 11.14 -8.22
CA PRO A 356 -20.42 9.83 -7.88
C PRO A 356 -19.68 8.62 -8.48
N SER A 357 -18.90 8.83 -9.54
CA SER A 357 -18.10 7.78 -10.19
C SER A 357 -16.71 7.58 -9.57
N LEU A 358 -16.28 8.47 -8.68
CA LEU A 358 -14.94 8.45 -8.09
C LEU A 358 -14.78 7.23 -7.17
N HIS A 359 -13.77 6.41 -7.43
CA HIS A 359 -13.38 5.36 -6.50
C HIS A 359 -12.45 5.92 -5.42
N VAL A 360 -12.86 5.90 -4.16
CA VAL A 360 -12.00 6.31 -3.03
C VAL A 360 -11.40 5.08 -2.37
N ASP A 361 -10.07 5.00 -2.39
CA ASP A 361 -9.25 4.03 -1.69
C ASP A 361 -8.73 4.67 -0.39
N TYR A 362 -9.26 4.23 0.75
CA TYR A 362 -8.90 4.74 2.07
C TYR A 362 -7.66 4.02 2.62
N GLY A 363 -6.79 4.75 3.31
CA GLY A 363 -5.70 4.17 4.10
C GLY A 363 -6.22 3.20 5.16
N TYR A 364 -5.34 2.33 5.67
CA TYR A 364 -5.74 1.27 6.60
C TYR A 364 -6.40 1.79 7.89
N ALA A 365 -5.86 2.84 8.51
CA ALA A 365 -6.46 3.40 9.72
C ALA A 365 -7.71 4.23 9.39
N LEU A 366 -7.72 4.97 8.27
CA LEU A 366 -8.93 5.67 7.80
C LEU A 366 -10.11 4.73 7.56
N GLN A 367 -9.89 3.59 6.90
CA GLN A 367 -10.95 2.60 6.69
C GLN A 367 -11.46 2.03 8.02
N SER A 368 -10.54 1.82 8.97
CA SER A 368 -10.91 1.33 10.30
C SER A 368 -11.76 2.34 11.06
N LEU A 369 -11.34 3.60 11.02
CA LEU A 369 -12.05 4.73 11.62
C LEU A 369 -13.45 4.89 11.02
N ARG A 370 -13.57 4.80 9.69
CA ARG A 370 -14.84 4.84 8.95
C ARG A 370 -15.81 3.76 9.40
N LEU A 371 -15.32 2.61 9.83
CA LEU A 371 -16.12 1.49 10.36
C LEU A 371 -16.35 1.60 11.88
N GLY A 372 -15.99 2.71 12.52
CA GLY A 372 -16.18 2.95 13.95
C GLY A 372 -15.23 2.17 14.84
N VAL A 373 -14.06 1.77 14.34
CA VAL A 373 -13.07 0.98 15.08
C VAL A 373 -11.75 1.73 15.18
N ASP A 374 -11.18 1.80 16.37
CA ASP A 374 -9.77 2.20 16.55
C ASP A 374 -8.86 1.15 15.92
N ALA A 375 -7.99 1.59 15.02
CA ALA A 375 -6.91 0.76 14.51
C ALA A 375 -5.57 1.43 14.78
N GLU A 376 -4.65 0.61 15.26
CA GLU A 376 -3.24 0.97 15.32
C GLU A 376 -2.59 0.59 14.00
N LEU A 377 -1.87 1.52 13.38
CA LEU A 377 -1.04 1.20 12.21
C LEU A 377 0.14 0.32 12.68
N PRO A 378 0.49 -0.76 11.95
CA PRO A 378 1.73 -1.47 12.19
C PRO A 378 2.89 -0.48 12.23
N ARG A 379 3.59 -0.47 13.36
CA ARG A 379 4.76 0.39 13.59
C ARG A 379 5.95 -0.46 13.98
N ILE A 380 6.75 -0.78 12.97
CA ILE A 380 8.07 -1.36 13.13
C ILE A 380 8.97 -0.34 13.82
N ARG A 381 9.68 -0.85 14.82
CA ARG A 381 10.72 -0.13 15.56
C ARG A 381 12.07 -0.70 15.17
N PRO A 382 13.19 -0.02 15.45
CA PRO A 382 14.52 -0.57 15.17
C PRO A 382 14.70 -2.02 15.65
N GLU A 383 14.12 -2.38 16.80
CA GLU A 383 14.25 -3.71 17.40
C GLU A 383 13.41 -4.78 16.70
N THR A 384 12.35 -4.37 15.98
CA THR A 384 11.47 -5.27 15.23
C THR A 384 11.67 -5.16 13.71
N MET A 385 12.61 -4.34 13.27
CA MET A 385 13.01 -4.25 11.88
C MET A 385 13.88 -5.45 11.51
N ARG A 386 13.66 -6.03 10.34
CA ARG A 386 14.28 -7.29 9.95
C ARG A 386 15.68 -7.05 9.38
N PRO A 387 16.74 -7.68 9.91
CA PRO A 387 18.09 -7.51 9.35
C PRO A 387 18.22 -7.96 7.89
N THR A 388 17.39 -8.92 7.47
CA THR A 388 17.36 -9.46 6.11
C THR A 388 16.46 -8.65 5.16
N ALA A 389 15.72 -7.65 5.67
CA ALA A 389 14.65 -6.97 4.95
C ALA A 389 13.68 -7.97 4.28
N HIS A 390 13.29 -7.70 3.03
CA HIS A 390 12.40 -8.56 2.22
C HIS A 390 12.58 -8.38 0.70
N PRO A 391 13.78 -8.56 0.13
CA PRO A 391 14.03 -8.32 -1.30
C PRO A 391 13.21 -9.23 -2.23
N GLN A 392 12.77 -10.41 -1.76
CA GLN A 392 11.84 -11.28 -2.49
C GLN A 392 10.45 -10.64 -2.68
N VAL A 393 10.08 -9.71 -1.80
CA VAL A 393 8.77 -9.05 -1.82
C VAL A 393 8.83 -7.78 -2.65
N ALA A 394 9.71 -6.85 -2.31
CA ALA A 394 9.82 -5.60 -3.03
C ALA A 394 11.22 -4.99 -2.98
N VAL A 395 11.60 -4.32 -4.06
CA VAL A 395 12.86 -3.55 -4.18
C VAL A 395 12.64 -2.27 -5.00
N GLN A 396 13.55 -1.32 -4.88
CA GLN A 396 13.50 -0.05 -5.60
C GLN A 396 14.83 0.20 -6.30
N VAL A 397 14.76 0.68 -7.54
CA VAL A 397 15.94 0.91 -8.38
C VAL A 397 16.00 2.38 -8.73
N ASP A 398 17.09 3.05 -8.36
CA ASP A 398 17.32 4.45 -8.72
C ASP A 398 18.01 4.65 -10.07
N LEU A 399 18.18 5.91 -10.47
CA LEU A 399 18.81 6.28 -11.74
C LEU A 399 20.27 5.82 -11.86
N LEU A 400 20.97 5.56 -10.75
CA LEU A 400 22.34 5.04 -10.73
C LEU A 400 22.37 3.51 -10.75
N GLY A 401 21.21 2.86 -10.69
CA GLY A 401 21.04 1.42 -10.65
C GLY A 401 21.12 0.82 -9.25
N ASP A 402 21.20 1.63 -8.19
CA ASP A 402 21.22 1.10 -6.82
C ASP A 402 19.90 0.43 -6.48
N VAL A 403 19.96 -0.82 -6.01
CA VAL A 403 18.82 -1.65 -5.64
C VAL A 403 18.60 -1.54 -4.13
N TYR A 404 17.63 -0.74 -3.72
CA TYR A 404 17.26 -0.52 -2.32
C TYR A 404 16.29 -1.59 -1.82
N LEU A 405 16.48 -2.00 -0.57
CA LEU A 405 15.65 -2.97 0.14
C LEU A 405 14.34 -2.38 0.70
N TYR A 406 14.26 -1.06 0.86
CA TYR A 406 13.11 -0.35 1.41
C TYR A 406 12.78 0.91 0.61
N ARG A 407 11.48 1.23 0.51
CA ARG A 407 10.98 2.21 -0.46
C ARG A 407 11.46 3.62 -0.24
N GLU A 408 11.54 4.04 1.02
CA GLU A 408 11.97 5.38 1.41
C GLU A 408 13.50 5.47 1.57
N ALA A 409 14.25 4.37 1.36
CA ALA A 409 15.71 4.44 1.27
C ALA A 409 16.19 4.94 -0.10
N GLY A 410 15.40 4.81 -1.17
CA GLY A 410 15.79 5.15 -2.55
C GLY A 410 15.90 6.66 -2.87
N PHE A 411 16.19 7.51 -1.87
CA PHE A 411 16.38 8.95 -2.04
C PHE A 411 17.86 9.32 -2.07
N PRO A 412 18.31 10.08 -3.09
CA PRO A 412 19.72 10.43 -3.22
C PRO A 412 20.20 11.27 -2.04
N GLY A 413 21.33 10.86 -1.47
CA GLY A 413 22.02 11.55 -0.37
C GLY A 413 21.39 11.33 1.00
N LEU A 414 20.37 10.48 1.13
CA LEU A 414 19.75 10.16 2.41
C LEU A 414 20.73 9.40 3.29
N GLN A 415 21.02 9.95 4.48
CA GLN A 415 22.03 9.38 5.38
C GLN A 415 21.62 7.98 5.84
N GLY A 416 22.53 7.00 5.68
CA GLY A 416 22.31 5.61 6.11
C GLY A 416 21.58 4.75 5.09
N ALA A 417 20.99 5.34 4.05
CA ALA A 417 20.29 4.61 3.00
C ALA A 417 21.22 3.66 2.22
N GLU A 418 22.51 4.00 2.10
CA GLU A 418 23.51 3.17 1.43
C GLU A 418 23.68 1.78 2.07
N ARG A 419 23.34 1.67 3.37
CA ARG A 419 23.38 0.39 4.10
C ARG A 419 22.32 -0.58 3.58
N TYR A 420 21.24 -0.06 3.01
CA TYR A 420 20.10 -0.82 2.50
C TYR A 420 20.17 -1.05 0.98
N VAL A 421 21.35 -0.89 0.37
CA VAL A 421 21.60 -1.24 -1.03
C VAL A 421 22.02 -2.71 -1.16
N ALA A 422 21.18 -3.51 -1.80
CA ALA A 422 21.43 -4.92 -2.09
C ALA A 422 22.52 -5.11 -3.16
N GLY A 423 22.61 -4.18 -4.12
CA GLY A 423 23.59 -4.19 -5.19
C GLY A 423 23.28 -3.12 -6.23
N ARG A 424 23.97 -3.15 -7.36
CA ARG A 424 23.82 -2.18 -8.43
C ARG A 424 23.54 -2.87 -9.76
N LEU A 425 22.53 -2.39 -10.47
CA LEU A 425 22.19 -2.80 -11.82
C LEU A 425 23.00 -2.03 -12.85
N THR A 426 23.27 -2.72 -13.95
CA THR A 426 23.82 -2.16 -15.18
C THR A 426 23.07 -2.82 -16.35
N THR A 427 23.41 -2.46 -17.59
CA THR A 427 22.90 -3.21 -18.75
C THR A 427 23.36 -4.68 -18.76
N GLY A 428 24.44 -5.03 -18.05
CA GLY A 428 24.98 -6.38 -17.93
C GLY A 428 24.71 -7.11 -16.61
N THR A 429 24.06 -6.47 -15.63
CA THR A 429 23.78 -7.07 -14.31
C THR A 429 22.27 -7.17 -14.10
N GLU A 430 21.79 -8.36 -13.77
CA GLU A 430 20.36 -8.63 -13.62
C GLU A 430 19.83 -8.39 -12.20
N LEU A 431 18.57 -7.99 -12.10
CA LEU A 431 17.92 -7.84 -10.79
C LEU A 431 17.82 -9.17 -10.04
N GLU A 432 17.56 -10.26 -10.76
CA GLU A 432 17.54 -11.59 -10.18
C GLU A 432 18.90 -11.96 -9.57
N GLU A 433 20.00 -11.61 -10.23
CA GLU A 433 21.35 -11.86 -9.73
C GLU A 433 21.62 -11.05 -8.45
N VAL A 434 21.28 -9.76 -8.43
CA VAL A 434 21.45 -8.90 -7.26
C VAL A 434 20.69 -9.44 -6.04
N VAL A 435 19.41 -9.79 -6.23
CA VAL A 435 18.55 -10.31 -5.16
C VAL A 435 19.04 -11.69 -4.70
N ARG A 436 19.34 -12.58 -5.65
CA ARG A 436 19.86 -13.92 -5.35
C ARG A 436 21.13 -13.86 -4.54
N ARG A 437 22.08 -13.00 -4.93
CA ARG A 437 23.34 -12.81 -4.21
C ARG A 437 23.10 -12.33 -2.78
N PHE A 438 22.28 -11.28 -2.59
CA PHE A 438 21.96 -10.77 -1.26
C PHE A 438 21.40 -11.85 -0.33
N VAL A 439 20.45 -12.66 -0.84
CA VAL A 439 19.79 -13.71 -0.07
C VAL A 439 20.72 -14.89 0.22
N THR A 440 21.41 -15.41 -0.80
CA THR A 440 22.24 -16.62 -0.67
C THR A 440 23.54 -16.40 0.10
N GLU A 441 24.09 -15.18 0.08
CA GLU A 441 25.23 -14.80 0.93
C GLU A 441 24.82 -14.55 2.39
N GLY A 442 23.52 -14.58 2.70
CA GLY A 442 23.01 -14.31 4.04
C GLY A 442 23.32 -12.88 4.51
N ARG A 443 23.32 -11.91 3.59
CA ARG A 443 23.61 -10.51 3.94
C ARG A 443 22.55 -9.96 4.87
N GLN A 444 22.99 -9.23 5.89
CA GLN A 444 22.14 -8.63 6.91
C GLN A 444 22.56 -7.19 7.19
N VAL A 445 21.58 -6.36 7.51
CA VAL A 445 21.76 -4.97 7.92
C VAL A 445 21.20 -4.83 9.33
N ALA A 446 22.05 -4.70 10.35
CA ALA A 446 21.59 -4.45 11.71
C ALA A 446 20.89 -3.07 11.78
N PRO A 447 19.58 -2.99 12.09
CA PRO A 447 18.87 -1.71 12.10
C PRO A 447 19.44 -0.73 13.14
N ARG A 448 19.40 0.56 12.84
CA ARG A 448 19.74 1.64 13.77
C ARG A 448 18.53 2.53 14.05
N PRO A 449 18.47 3.22 15.20
CA PRO A 449 17.45 4.23 15.47
C PRO A 449 17.38 5.27 14.34
N GLY A 450 16.18 5.55 13.86
CA GLY A 450 15.92 6.45 12.74
C GLY A 450 15.90 5.77 11.36
N GLU A 451 16.23 4.49 11.26
CA GLU A 451 16.15 3.76 9.98
C GLU A 451 14.77 3.15 9.73
N GLU A 452 13.91 3.12 10.76
CA GLU A 452 12.50 2.75 10.61
C GLU A 452 11.73 3.70 9.66
N TYR A 453 12.25 4.91 9.43
CA TYR A 453 11.74 5.88 8.46
C TYR A 453 11.97 5.45 7.00
N PHE A 454 12.81 4.44 6.73
CA PHE A 454 12.97 3.90 5.38
C PHE A 454 11.79 3.01 4.97
N LEU A 455 10.98 2.54 5.93
CA LEU A 455 9.82 1.70 5.66
C LEU A 455 8.58 2.58 5.41
N ASP A 456 8.03 2.50 4.20
CA ASP A 456 6.69 3.04 3.92
C ASP A 456 5.60 2.14 4.55
N GLY A 457 4.32 2.54 4.44
CA GLY A 457 3.21 1.75 4.99
C GLY A 457 3.12 0.31 4.44
N PHE A 458 3.61 0.05 3.22
CA PHE A 458 3.69 -1.31 2.67
C PHE A 458 4.82 -2.09 3.35
N ASP A 459 6.02 -1.52 3.47
CA ASP A 459 7.16 -2.15 4.12
C ASP A 459 6.89 -2.44 5.60
N GLN A 460 6.22 -1.52 6.32
CA GLN A 460 5.75 -1.70 7.70
C GLN A 460 4.83 -2.92 7.82
N THR A 461 3.86 -3.03 6.91
CA THR A 461 2.87 -4.13 6.88
C THR A 461 3.53 -5.47 6.59
N VAL A 462 4.38 -5.53 5.55
CA VAL A 462 5.09 -6.75 5.15
C VAL A 462 6.03 -7.21 6.26
N THR A 463 6.79 -6.30 6.86
CA THR A 463 7.68 -6.60 7.97
C THR A 463 6.92 -7.16 9.17
N ALA A 464 5.79 -6.53 9.54
CA ALA A 464 4.96 -7.00 10.65
C ALA A 464 4.43 -8.42 10.41
N ARG A 465 3.99 -8.70 9.18
CA ARG A 465 3.55 -10.05 8.79
C ARG A 465 4.68 -11.07 8.86
N LEU A 466 5.85 -10.76 8.31
CA LEU A 466 7.00 -11.67 8.31
C LEU A 466 7.48 -11.96 9.74
N ASN A 467 7.51 -10.96 10.62
CA ASN A 467 7.86 -11.15 12.03
C ASN A 467 6.86 -12.07 12.75
N GLN A 468 5.57 -11.90 12.46
CA GLN A 468 4.53 -12.77 13.00
C GLN A 468 4.72 -14.21 12.50
N MET A 469 5.03 -14.42 11.21
CA MET A 469 5.28 -15.76 10.65
C MET A 469 6.49 -16.45 11.29
N GLU A 470 7.58 -15.72 11.51
CA GLU A 470 8.77 -16.27 12.17
C GLU A 470 8.52 -16.59 13.65
N THR A 471 7.78 -15.74 14.35
CA THR A 471 7.37 -16.00 15.73
C THR A 471 6.53 -17.28 15.80
N ASP A 472 5.56 -17.42 14.90
CA ASP A 472 4.74 -18.63 14.82
C ASP A 472 5.59 -19.89 14.56
N ILE A 473 6.58 -19.81 13.65
CA ILE A 473 7.50 -20.93 13.40
C ILE A 473 8.29 -21.27 14.66
N ALA A 474 8.89 -20.26 15.32
CA ALA A 474 9.68 -20.45 16.53
C ALA A 474 8.84 -21.05 17.67
N ASP A 475 7.56 -20.70 17.76
CA ASP A 475 6.63 -21.22 18.76
C ASP A 475 6.09 -22.62 18.42
N GLY A 476 6.43 -23.19 17.26
CA GLY A 476 6.00 -24.52 16.82
C GLY A 476 4.69 -24.55 16.03
N TRP A 477 4.23 -23.41 15.53
CA TRP A 477 3.01 -23.25 14.72
C TRP A 477 3.28 -23.26 13.21
N ALA A 478 4.42 -23.82 12.78
CA ALA A 478 4.84 -23.78 11.38
C ALA A 478 3.79 -24.30 10.39
N GLU A 479 3.03 -25.34 10.73
CA GLU A 479 1.97 -25.90 9.87
C GLU A 479 0.71 -25.03 9.78
N HIS A 480 0.55 -24.08 10.71
CA HIS A 480 -0.57 -23.15 10.80
C HIS A 480 -0.17 -21.71 10.43
N ARG A 481 1.09 -21.48 10.00
CA ARG A 481 1.58 -20.15 9.59
C ARG A 481 0.82 -19.71 8.33
N GLY A 482 0.07 -18.62 8.44
CA GLY A 482 -0.92 -18.27 7.40
C GLY A 482 -2.34 -18.55 7.85
N PHE A 483 -2.75 -17.85 8.90
CA PHE A 483 -4.10 -17.93 9.46
C PHE A 483 -5.23 -17.79 8.40
N LEU A 484 -4.98 -17.05 7.31
CA LEU A 484 -5.88 -16.93 6.17
C LEU A 484 -5.26 -17.51 4.87
N ARG A 485 -4.33 -18.45 4.96
CA ARG A 485 -3.76 -19.11 3.78
C ARG A 485 -4.80 -19.99 3.10
#